data_AF-A0A355U0D5-F1
#
_entry.id   AF-A0A355U0D5-F1
#
_cell.length_a   1.000
_cell.length_b   1.000
_cell.length_c   1.000
_cell.angle_alpha   90.00
_cell.angle_beta   90.00
_cell.angle_gamma   90.00
#
_symmetry.space_group_name_H-M   'P 1'
#
loop_
_entity.id
_entity.type
_entity.pdbx_description
1 polymer ?
#
loop_
_entity_poly.entity_id
_entity_poly.type
_entity_poly.pdbx_seq_one_letter_code
_entity_poly.pdbx_strand_id
1 'polypeptide(L)'
;MMKAEFLSALRENLYGLPKEDIEKSLDYYSEIIEDRIEDGLTEEEAVDALGTAEEVAEQILMDASLTKIIKTKVKPSRPLKIWEVILLILGSPIWLTLLLTVAIVIFAIYIVIWAIIISLYSAVLSFAIGAISGICGFAIFIFTGNPAQGTFFLGAGLICAGLAVLSFLGCNKITKGVITLSKKFLLFVKSCFIRKGETK
;
A
#
# COMPACT_ATOMS: atom_id res chain seq x y z
N MET A 1 -1.40 53.86 17.10
CA MET A 1 -0.38 53.08 16.38
C MET A 1 -0.04 53.85 15.13
N MET A 2 1.24 54.02 14.78
CA MET A 2 1.61 54.69 13.53
C MET A 2 1.32 53.77 12.33
N LYS A 3 1.11 54.32 11.12
CA LYS A 3 0.88 53.54 9.89
C LYS A 3 1.91 52.41 9.69
N ALA A 4 3.19 52.71 9.91
CA ALA A 4 4.27 51.74 9.77
C ALA A 4 4.16 50.57 10.76
N GLU A 5 3.73 50.87 12.00
CA GLU A 5 3.53 49.88 13.05
C GLU A 5 2.34 48.98 12.71
N PHE A 6 1.23 49.57 12.26
CA PHE A 6 0.03 48.85 11.84
C PHE A 6 0.30 47.88 10.69
N LEU A 7 0.97 48.33 9.62
CA LEU A 7 1.32 47.48 8.48
C LEU A 7 2.32 46.38 8.86
N SER A 8 3.24 46.66 9.80
CA SER A 8 4.17 45.65 10.30
C SER A 8 3.46 44.54 11.09
N ALA A 9 2.52 44.92 11.97
CA ALA A 9 1.71 43.99 12.75
C ALA A 9 0.75 43.18 11.86
N LEU A 10 0.13 43.82 10.87
CA LEU A 10 -0.73 43.16 9.90
C LEU A 10 0.05 42.11 9.09
N ARG A 11 1.28 42.41 8.69
CA ARG A 11 2.17 41.46 8.00
C ARG A 11 2.52 40.25 8.87
N GLU A 12 2.75 40.46 10.16
CA GLU A 12 3.05 39.38 11.11
C GLU A 12 1.85 38.46 11.31
N ASN A 13 0.65 39.03 11.45
CA ASN A 13 -0.59 38.27 11.61
C ASN A 13 -1.00 37.51 10.33
N LEU A 14 -0.56 37.95 9.15
CA LEU A 14 -0.84 37.29 7.87
C LEU A 14 0.24 36.28 7.42
N TYR A 15 1.19 35.90 8.29
CA TYR A 15 2.33 35.00 7.97
C TYR A 15 1.95 33.62 7.38
N GLY A 16 0.67 33.23 7.41
CA GLY A 16 0.14 32.01 6.80
C GLY A 16 -0.27 32.10 5.33
N LEU A 17 -0.35 33.30 4.74
CA LEU A 17 -0.82 33.52 3.36
C LEU A 17 0.32 33.57 2.33
N PRO A 18 0.02 33.41 1.02
CA PRO A 18 1.00 33.64 -0.04
C PRO A 18 1.57 35.06 0.01
N LYS A 19 2.88 35.22 -0.21
CA LYS A 19 3.55 36.54 -0.21
C LYS A 19 2.84 37.58 -1.08
N GLU A 20 2.35 37.15 -2.25
CA GLU A 20 1.61 38.00 -3.19
C GLU A 20 0.25 38.45 -2.63
N ASP A 21 -0.44 37.61 -1.85
CA ASP A 21 -1.70 37.98 -1.21
C ASP A 21 -1.43 38.90 0.01
N ILE A 22 -0.34 38.67 0.76
CA ILE A 22 0.09 39.54 1.86
C ILE A 22 0.42 40.94 1.34
N GLU A 23 1.22 41.05 0.28
CA GLU A 23 1.59 42.34 -0.33
C GLU A 23 0.35 43.09 -0.83
N LYS A 24 -0.57 42.41 -1.52
CA LYS A 24 -1.85 43.03 -1.96
C LYS A 24 -2.70 43.54 -0.80
N SER A 25 -2.78 42.79 0.30
CA SER A 25 -3.49 43.25 1.50
C SER A 25 -2.81 44.46 2.12
N LEU A 26 -1.48 44.46 2.25
CA LEU A 26 -0.73 45.59 2.79
C LEU A 26 -0.89 46.85 1.94
N ASP A 27 -0.83 46.71 0.61
CA ASP A 27 -1.01 47.82 -0.33
C ASP A 27 -2.43 48.40 -0.23
N TYR A 28 -3.46 47.55 -0.21
CA TYR A 28 -4.85 47.98 -0.07
C TYR A 28 -5.11 48.78 1.21
N TYR A 29 -4.62 48.29 2.36
CA TYR A 29 -4.77 49.04 3.61
C TYR A 29 -3.87 50.27 3.68
N SER A 30 -2.71 50.27 3.00
CA SER A 30 -1.88 51.48 2.87
C SER A 30 -2.61 52.58 2.10
N GLU A 31 -3.25 52.24 0.98
CA GLU A 31 -4.06 53.19 0.18
C GLU A 31 -5.23 53.75 1.01
N ILE A 32 -5.97 52.91 1.75
CA ILE A 32 -7.07 53.39 2.61
C ILE A 32 -6.59 54.33 3.72
N ILE A 33 -5.43 54.06 4.31
CA ILE A 33 -4.85 54.95 5.33
C ILE A 33 -4.43 56.27 4.69
N GLU A 34 -3.82 56.22 3.49
CA GLU A 34 -3.41 57.42 2.74
C GLU A 34 -4.60 58.29 2.35
N ASP A 35 -5.68 57.71 1.83
CA ASP A 35 -6.91 58.42 1.47
C ASP A 35 -7.49 59.18 2.67
N ARG A 36 -7.47 58.57 3.86
CA ARG A 36 -7.98 59.21 5.09
C ARG A 36 -7.08 60.33 5.60
N ILE A 37 -5.77 60.20 5.41
CA ILE A 37 -4.84 61.28 5.73
C ILE A 37 -5.07 62.47 4.77
N GLU A 38 -5.34 62.18 3.49
CA GLU A 38 -5.68 63.20 2.48
C GLU A 38 -7.02 63.91 2.79
N ASP A 39 -7.99 63.18 3.35
CA ASP A 39 -9.26 63.71 3.87
C ASP A 39 -9.11 64.56 5.15
N GLY A 40 -7.89 64.72 5.67
CA GLY A 40 -7.56 65.63 6.76
C GLY A 40 -7.56 65.00 8.15
N LEU A 41 -7.61 63.66 8.26
CA LEU A 41 -7.38 62.96 9.53
C LEU A 41 -5.88 62.85 9.82
N THR A 42 -5.53 62.81 11.10
CA THR A 42 -4.16 62.48 11.50
C THR A 42 -3.88 60.98 11.28
N GLU A 43 -2.62 60.60 11.08
CA GLU A 43 -2.25 59.20 10.84
C GLU A 43 -2.76 58.25 11.94
N GLU A 44 -2.77 58.72 13.18
CA GLU A 44 -3.25 57.94 14.33
C GLU A 44 -4.76 57.70 14.26
N GLU A 45 -5.55 58.71 13.90
CA GLU A 45 -7.01 58.61 13.75
C GLU A 45 -7.40 57.76 12.54
N ALA A 46 -6.63 57.85 11.45
CA ALA A 46 -6.86 57.05 10.24
C ALA A 46 -6.67 55.53 10.49
N VAL A 47 -5.68 55.18 11.34
CA VAL A 47 -5.42 53.80 11.78
C VAL A 47 -6.45 53.35 12.81
N ASP A 48 -6.84 54.20 13.76
CA ASP A 48 -7.85 53.86 14.77
C ASP A 48 -9.22 53.54 14.15
N ALA A 49 -9.57 54.24 13.06
CA ALA A 49 -10.80 54.00 12.29
C ALA A 49 -10.84 52.63 11.56
N LEU A 50 -9.70 51.96 11.37
CA LEU A 50 -9.63 50.62 10.78
C LEU A 50 -9.82 49.49 11.80
N GLY A 51 -9.67 49.78 13.10
CA GLY A 51 -9.58 48.78 14.15
C GLY A 51 -8.16 48.24 14.33
N THR A 52 -8.03 47.16 15.11
CA THR A 52 -6.72 46.59 15.42
C THR A 52 -6.17 45.74 14.26
N ALA A 53 -4.84 45.68 14.13
CA ALA A 53 -4.20 44.88 13.08
C ALA A 53 -4.53 43.36 13.18
N GLU A 54 -4.90 42.90 14.37
CA GLU A 54 -5.35 41.52 14.62
C GLU A 54 -6.75 41.27 14.08
N GLU A 55 -7.71 42.15 14.38
CA GLU A 55 -9.10 42.05 13.88
C GLU A 55 -9.16 42.12 12.35
N VAL A 56 -8.36 43.01 11.76
CA VAL A 56 -8.25 43.14 10.30
C VAL A 56 -7.65 41.87 9.69
N ALA A 57 -6.60 41.30 10.30
CA ALA A 57 -6.03 40.04 9.84
C ALA A 57 -7.02 38.87 9.95
N GLU A 58 -7.80 38.81 11.02
CA GLU A 58 -8.84 37.78 11.22
C GLU A 58 -9.91 37.87 10.14
N GLN A 59 -10.39 39.08 9.80
CA GLN A 59 -11.36 39.28 8.72
C GLN A 59 -10.80 38.84 7.36
N ILE A 60 -9.56 39.21 7.03
CA ILE A 60 -8.90 38.80 5.78
C ILE A 60 -8.78 37.26 5.71
N LEU A 61 -8.45 36.61 6.83
CA LEU A 61 -8.34 35.16 6.91
C LEU A 61 -9.70 34.45 6.83
N MET A 62 -10.77 35.06 7.36
CA MET A 62 -12.14 34.56 7.26
C MET A 62 -12.68 34.66 5.83
N ASP A 63 -12.40 35.77 5.13
CA ASP A 63 -12.80 35.99 3.74
C ASP A 63 -11.94 35.17 2.75
N ALA A 64 -10.69 34.88 3.10
CA ALA A 64 -9.84 33.97 2.35
C ALA A 64 -10.35 32.53 2.49
N SER A 65 -11.31 32.16 1.63
CA SER A 65 -11.91 30.82 1.59
C SER A 65 -10.90 29.70 1.89
N LEU A 66 -11.22 28.83 2.84
CA LEU A 66 -10.40 27.67 3.23
C LEU A 66 -9.91 26.86 2.02
N THR A 67 -10.66 26.89 0.92
CA THR A 67 -10.32 26.30 -0.38
C THR A 67 -9.00 26.83 -0.99
N LYS A 68 -8.68 28.13 -0.81
CA LYS A 68 -7.44 28.76 -1.31
C LYS A 68 -6.24 28.36 -0.44
N ILE A 69 -6.45 28.26 0.88
CA ILE A 69 -5.43 27.83 1.85
C ILE A 69 -5.10 26.34 1.66
N ILE A 70 -6.12 25.49 1.47
CA ILE A 70 -5.95 24.05 1.22
C ILE A 70 -5.33 23.77 -0.15
N LYS A 71 -5.72 24.49 -1.22
CA LYS A 71 -5.06 24.36 -2.54
C LYS A 71 -3.59 24.75 -2.52
N THR A 72 -3.17 25.63 -1.60
CA THR A 72 -1.80 26.17 -1.60
C THR A 72 -0.84 25.36 -0.73
N LYS A 73 -1.31 24.69 0.32
CA LYS A 73 -0.49 23.71 1.06
C LYS A 73 -0.10 22.49 0.21
N VAL A 74 -0.79 22.29 -0.92
CA VAL A 74 -0.51 21.26 -1.94
C VAL A 74 0.19 21.86 -3.17
N LYS A 75 0.82 23.03 -3.05
CA LYS A 75 1.75 23.53 -4.07
C LYS A 75 3.14 23.01 -3.70
N PRO A 76 3.70 21.98 -4.38
CA PRO A 76 5.05 21.54 -4.08
C PRO A 76 6.02 22.69 -4.33
N SER A 77 6.73 23.11 -3.28
CA SER A 77 7.72 24.20 -3.23
C SER A 77 8.98 23.93 -4.06
N ARG A 78 8.94 23.01 -5.03
CA ARG A 78 10.05 22.73 -5.93
C ARG A 78 9.48 22.66 -7.34
N PRO A 79 9.93 23.49 -8.30
CA PRO A 79 9.70 23.22 -9.70
C PRO A 79 10.47 21.94 -10.00
N LEU A 80 9.78 20.79 -9.93
CA LEU A 80 10.33 19.55 -10.45
C LEU A 80 10.71 19.84 -11.90
N LYS A 81 11.96 19.56 -12.26
CA LYS A 81 12.42 19.80 -13.63
C LYS A 81 11.46 19.04 -14.55
N ILE A 82 11.08 19.63 -15.68
CA ILE A 82 10.17 19.00 -16.65
C ILE A 82 10.58 17.56 -16.98
N TRP A 83 11.90 17.29 -16.98
CA TRP A 83 12.44 15.95 -17.13
C TRP A 83 12.11 14.98 -15.97
N GLU A 84 12.14 15.43 -14.72
CA GLU A 84 11.68 14.64 -13.56
C GLU A 84 10.17 14.38 -13.62
N VAL A 85 9.36 15.36 -14.05
CA VAL A 85 7.92 15.17 -14.20
C VAL A 85 7.60 14.19 -15.34
N ILE A 86 8.31 14.27 -16.47
CA ILE A 86 8.20 13.30 -17.57
C ILE A 86 8.66 11.91 -17.10
N LEU A 87 9.76 11.83 -16.35
CA LEU A 87 10.26 10.58 -15.78
C LEU A 87 9.33 10.01 -14.70
N LEU A 88 8.59 10.86 -13.97
CA LEU A 88 7.60 10.45 -12.99
C LEU A 88 6.30 10.01 -13.67
N ILE A 89 5.90 10.65 -14.77
CA ILE A 89 4.70 10.29 -15.54
C ILE A 89 4.92 9.01 -16.35
N LEU A 90 6.10 8.81 -16.96
CA LEU A 90 6.49 7.53 -17.57
C LEU A 90 6.86 6.50 -16.50
N GLY A 91 7.45 6.93 -15.39
CA GLY A 91 7.86 6.07 -14.29
C GLY A 91 6.69 5.56 -13.47
N SER A 92 5.61 6.33 -13.30
CA SER A 92 4.40 5.93 -12.57
C SER A 92 3.77 4.63 -13.11
N PRO A 93 3.51 4.47 -14.42
CA PRO A 93 3.01 3.20 -14.95
C PRO A 93 4.06 2.09 -14.85
N ILE A 94 5.37 2.40 -14.94
CA ILE A 94 6.44 1.40 -14.80
C ILE A 94 6.55 0.89 -13.36
N TRP A 95 6.52 1.76 -12.36
CA TRP A 95 6.58 1.39 -10.95
C TRP A 95 5.32 0.64 -10.52
N LEU A 96 4.15 1.05 -11.01
CA LEU A 96 2.89 0.37 -10.76
C LEU A 96 2.89 -1.04 -11.37
N THR A 97 3.31 -1.18 -12.63
CA THR A 97 3.42 -2.50 -13.29
C THR A 97 4.49 -3.37 -12.66
N LEU A 98 5.62 -2.81 -12.22
CA LEU A 98 6.67 -3.54 -11.51
C LEU A 98 6.16 -4.07 -10.16
N LEU A 99 5.50 -3.23 -9.36
CA LEU A 99 4.92 -3.64 -8.08
C LEU A 99 3.85 -4.71 -8.27
N LEU A 100 2.99 -4.54 -9.28
CA LEU A 100 1.98 -5.53 -9.64
C LEU A 100 2.62 -6.87 -10.05
N THR A 101 3.69 -6.83 -10.84
CA THR A 101 4.42 -8.04 -11.25
C THR A 101 4.98 -8.77 -10.05
N VAL A 102 5.63 -8.06 -9.12
CA VAL A 102 6.14 -8.66 -7.88
C VAL A 102 5.02 -9.29 -7.06
N ALA A 103 3.88 -8.62 -6.93
CA ALA A 103 2.71 -9.16 -6.21
C ALA A 103 2.18 -10.45 -6.86
N ILE A 104 2.05 -10.46 -8.20
CA ILE A 104 1.61 -11.64 -8.96
C ILE A 104 2.60 -12.79 -8.80
N VAL A 105 3.91 -12.53 -8.86
CA VAL A 105 4.94 -13.57 -8.68
C VAL A 105 4.86 -14.19 -7.29
N ILE A 106 4.71 -13.39 -6.24
CA ILE A 106 4.54 -13.90 -4.87
C ILE A 106 3.28 -14.77 -4.77
N PHE A 107 2.17 -14.30 -5.35
CA PHE A 107 0.91 -15.05 -5.37
C PHE A 107 1.02 -16.37 -6.16
N ALA A 108 1.70 -16.36 -7.30
CA ALA A 108 1.96 -17.56 -8.10
C ALA A 108 2.80 -18.58 -7.32
N ILE A 109 3.86 -18.14 -6.65
CA ILE A 109 4.68 -19.02 -5.78
C ILE A 109 3.81 -19.66 -4.69
N TYR A 110 2.91 -18.87 -4.08
CA TYR A 110 1.99 -19.38 -3.08
C TYR A 110 1.05 -20.46 -3.65
N ILE A 111 0.45 -20.22 -4.82
CA ILE A 111 -0.39 -21.22 -5.50
C ILE A 111 0.39 -22.49 -5.81
N VAL A 112 1.61 -22.38 -6.35
CA VAL A 112 2.45 -23.53 -6.70
C VAL A 112 2.75 -24.38 -5.45
N ILE A 113 3.06 -23.74 -4.31
CA ILE A 113 3.27 -24.44 -3.05
C ILE A 113 2.03 -25.26 -2.65
N TRP A 114 0.84 -24.67 -2.72
CA TRP A 114 -0.41 -25.38 -2.42
C TRP A 114 -0.74 -26.47 -3.44
N ALA A 115 -0.48 -26.24 -4.73
CA ALA A 115 -0.69 -27.21 -5.78
C ALA A 115 0.18 -28.47 -5.58
N ILE A 116 1.43 -28.30 -5.15
CA ILE A 116 2.32 -29.43 -4.80
C ILE A 116 1.74 -30.24 -3.65
N ILE A 117 1.23 -29.56 -2.60
CA ILE A 117 0.60 -30.23 -1.45
C ILE A 117 -0.63 -31.03 -1.93
N ILE A 118 -1.52 -30.40 -2.71
CA ILE A 118 -2.72 -31.06 -3.23
C ILE A 118 -2.35 -32.26 -4.12
N SER A 119 -1.34 -32.13 -4.99
CA SER A 119 -0.86 -33.22 -5.84
C SER A 119 -0.33 -34.40 -5.02
N LEU A 120 0.45 -34.13 -3.97
CA LEU A 120 0.95 -35.16 -3.04
C LEU A 120 -0.20 -35.91 -2.34
N TYR A 121 -1.24 -35.21 -1.89
CA TYR A 121 -2.42 -35.85 -1.28
C TYR A 121 -3.27 -36.60 -2.31
N SER A 122 -3.37 -36.08 -3.54
CA SER A 122 -4.08 -36.76 -4.63
C SER A 122 -3.41 -38.09 -4.97
N ALA A 123 -2.08 -38.16 -5.01
CA ALA A 123 -1.36 -39.42 -5.21
C ALA A 123 -1.65 -40.44 -4.11
N VAL A 124 -1.68 -40.01 -2.84
CA VAL A 124 -2.06 -40.88 -1.71
C VAL A 124 -3.48 -41.42 -1.89
N LEU A 125 -4.42 -40.56 -2.30
CA LEU A 125 -5.81 -40.97 -2.55
C LEU A 125 -5.90 -41.97 -3.71
N SER A 126 -5.13 -41.80 -4.79
CA SER A 126 -5.08 -42.76 -5.89
C SER A 126 -4.61 -44.14 -5.43
N PHE A 127 -3.58 -44.21 -4.57
CA PHE A 127 -3.14 -45.49 -3.99
C PHE A 127 -4.18 -46.10 -3.05
N ALA A 128 -4.91 -45.29 -2.28
CA ALA A 128 -5.99 -45.78 -1.42
C ALA A 128 -7.15 -46.37 -2.23
N ILE A 129 -7.58 -45.70 -3.30
CA ILE A 129 -8.59 -46.22 -4.23
C ILE A 129 -8.06 -47.49 -4.92
N GLY A 130 -6.79 -47.51 -5.31
CA GLY A 130 -6.11 -48.70 -5.84
C GLY A 130 -6.19 -49.89 -4.90
N ALA A 131 -5.96 -49.68 -3.60
CA ALA A 131 -6.07 -50.72 -2.58
C ALA A 131 -7.50 -51.29 -2.47
N ILE A 132 -8.51 -50.42 -2.43
CA ILE A 132 -9.93 -50.81 -2.38
C ILE A 132 -10.29 -51.60 -3.65
N SER A 133 -9.88 -51.11 -4.81
CA SER A 133 -10.14 -51.76 -6.10
C SER A 133 -9.50 -53.15 -6.19
N GLY A 134 -8.33 -53.37 -5.58
CA GLY A 134 -7.68 -54.68 -5.50
C GLY A 134 -8.47 -55.67 -4.65
N ILE A 135 -9.04 -55.22 -3.52
CA ILE A 135 -9.88 -56.06 -2.65
C ILE A 135 -11.21 -56.40 -3.34
N CYS A 136 -11.86 -55.42 -3.98
CA CYS A 136 -13.07 -55.66 -4.76
C CYS A 136 -12.80 -56.59 -5.96
N GLY A 137 -11.67 -56.40 -6.65
CA GLY A 137 -11.21 -57.26 -7.75
C GLY A 137 -11.00 -58.70 -7.29
N PHE A 138 -10.35 -58.91 -6.14
CA PHE A 138 -10.20 -60.23 -5.53
C PHE A 138 -11.56 -60.94 -5.33
N ALA A 139 -12.55 -60.24 -4.76
CA ALA A 139 -13.88 -60.81 -4.54
C ALA A 139 -14.53 -61.25 -5.86
N ILE A 140 -14.53 -60.37 -6.88
CA ILE A 140 -15.16 -60.65 -8.18
C ILE A 140 -14.51 -61.84 -8.89
N PHE A 141 -13.18 -61.90 -8.92
CA PHE A 141 -12.44 -62.97 -9.62
C PHE A 141 -12.55 -64.34 -8.95
N ILE A 142 -12.78 -64.37 -7.63
CA ILE A 142 -13.09 -65.61 -6.90
C ILE A 142 -14.47 -66.16 -7.26
N PHE A 143 -15.48 -65.30 -7.37
CA PHE A 143 -16.83 -65.73 -7.74
C PHE A 143 -16.95 -66.13 -9.22
N THR A 144 -16.04 -65.69 -10.08
CA THR A 144 -15.98 -66.06 -11.50
C THR A 144 -15.08 -67.28 -11.78
N GLY A 145 -14.60 -67.97 -10.74
CA GLY A 145 -13.89 -69.24 -10.88
C GLY A 145 -12.42 -69.13 -11.31
N ASN A 146 -11.83 -67.93 -11.27
CA ASN A 146 -10.41 -67.69 -11.61
C ASN A 146 -9.60 -67.26 -10.37
N PRO A 147 -9.32 -68.19 -9.42
CA PRO A 147 -8.67 -67.85 -8.16
C PRO A 147 -7.24 -67.33 -8.32
N ALA A 148 -6.52 -67.78 -9.35
CA ALA A 148 -5.16 -67.31 -9.63
C ALA A 148 -5.11 -65.81 -9.92
N GLN A 149 -6.05 -65.29 -10.73
CA GLN A 149 -6.16 -63.86 -11.02
C GLN A 149 -6.65 -63.08 -9.80
N GLY A 150 -7.59 -63.63 -9.03
CA GLY A 150 -8.04 -63.00 -7.77
C GLY A 150 -6.89 -62.75 -6.80
N THR A 151 -6.06 -63.77 -6.56
CA THR A 151 -4.92 -63.67 -5.62
C THR A 151 -3.90 -62.62 -6.07
N PHE A 152 -3.72 -62.43 -7.38
CA PHE A 152 -2.90 -61.36 -7.92
C PHE A 152 -3.47 -59.96 -7.61
N PHE A 153 -4.78 -59.75 -7.80
CA PHE A 153 -5.45 -58.49 -7.43
C PHE A 153 -5.42 -58.20 -5.93
N LEU A 154 -5.50 -59.24 -5.09
CA LEU A 154 -5.32 -59.10 -3.64
C LEU A 154 -3.91 -58.60 -3.31
N GLY A 155 -2.88 -59.20 -3.91
CA GLY A 155 -1.49 -58.78 -3.74
C GLY A 155 -1.25 -57.35 -4.22
N ALA A 156 -1.77 -57.00 -5.40
CA ALA A 156 -1.71 -55.63 -5.93
C ALA A 156 -2.41 -54.63 -5.01
N GLY A 157 -3.58 -55.00 -4.45
CA GLY A 157 -4.30 -54.18 -3.47
C GLY A 157 -3.52 -53.94 -2.18
N LEU A 158 -2.86 -54.98 -1.65
CA LEU A 158 -2.00 -54.90 -0.47
C LEU A 158 -0.75 -54.03 -0.71
N ILE A 159 -0.13 -54.14 -1.89
CA ILE A 159 1.00 -53.28 -2.27
C ILE A 159 0.56 -51.82 -2.37
N CYS A 160 -0.59 -51.55 -3.00
CA CYS A 160 -1.18 -50.21 -3.05
C CYS A 160 -1.52 -49.68 -1.66
N ALA A 161 -2.03 -50.52 -0.75
CA ALA A 161 -2.29 -50.12 0.63
C ALA A 161 -1.01 -49.75 1.39
N GLY A 162 0.05 -50.57 1.25
CA GLY A 162 1.36 -50.29 1.84
C GLY A 162 1.97 -49.00 1.30
N LEU A 163 1.90 -48.77 -0.01
CA LEU A 163 2.34 -47.54 -0.66
C LEU A 163 1.52 -46.33 -0.22
N ALA A 164 0.20 -46.47 -0.02
CA ALA A 164 -0.65 -45.39 0.47
C ALA A 164 -0.22 -44.93 1.88
N VAL A 165 0.00 -45.87 2.80
CA VAL A 165 0.44 -45.56 4.17
C VAL A 165 1.83 -44.93 4.19
N LEU A 166 2.78 -45.50 3.43
CA LEU A 166 4.15 -44.98 3.37
C LEU A 166 4.19 -43.58 2.73
N SER A 167 3.45 -43.39 1.64
CA SER A 167 3.30 -42.10 0.97
C SER A 167 2.63 -41.09 1.89
N PHE A 168 1.62 -41.47 2.68
CA PHE A 168 0.97 -40.56 3.63
C PHE A 168 1.94 -40.05 4.70
N LEU A 169 2.78 -40.93 5.27
CA LEU A 169 3.82 -40.54 6.24
C LEU A 169 4.88 -39.63 5.59
N GLY A 170 5.28 -39.94 4.36
CA GLY A 170 6.20 -39.12 3.56
C GLY A 170 5.64 -37.72 3.27
N CYS A 171 4.42 -37.65 2.74
CA CYS A 171 3.70 -36.41 2.45
C CYS A 171 3.59 -35.53 3.70
N ASN A 172 3.28 -36.10 4.87
CA ASN A 172 3.13 -35.32 6.10
C ASN A 172 4.47 -34.68 6.55
N LYS A 173 5.60 -35.35 6.32
CA LYS A 173 6.94 -34.78 6.57
C LYS A 173 7.28 -33.69 5.53
N ILE A 174 6.97 -33.94 4.26
CA ILE A 174 7.21 -32.98 3.17
C ILE A 174 6.41 -31.69 3.41
N THR A 175 5.13 -31.79 3.78
CA THR A 175 4.28 -30.63 4.10
C THR A 175 4.87 -29.81 5.25
N LYS A 176 5.35 -30.45 6.33
CA LYS A 176 6.04 -29.74 7.42
C LYS A 176 7.33 -29.06 6.94
N GLY A 177 8.08 -29.69 6.06
CA GLY A 177 9.27 -29.13 5.43
C GLY A 177 8.96 -27.90 4.59
N VAL A 178 7.94 -27.98 3.73
CA VAL A 178 7.46 -26.88 2.87
C VAL A 178 6.98 -25.69 3.69
N ILE A 179 6.23 -25.93 4.78
CA ILE A 179 5.78 -24.86 5.70
C ILE A 179 6.97 -24.20 6.40
N THR A 180 7.99 -24.98 6.77
CA THR A 180 9.19 -24.43 7.41
C THR A 180 10.02 -23.60 6.42
N LEU A 181 10.12 -24.06 5.17
CA LEU A 181 10.80 -23.37 4.09
C LEU A 181 10.08 -22.06 3.72
N SER A 182 8.74 -22.07 3.65
CA SER A 182 7.96 -20.87 3.35
C SER A 182 8.11 -19.81 4.46
N LYS A 183 8.11 -20.23 5.74
CA LYS A 183 8.44 -19.33 6.86
C LYS A 183 9.84 -18.73 6.73
N LYS A 184 10.85 -19.54 6.40
CA LYS A 184 12.22 -19.04 6.17
C LYS A 184 12.30 -18.07 5.00
N PHE A 185 11.58 -18.34 3.90
CA PHE A 185 11.52 -17.46 2.74
C PHE A 185 10.87 -16.11 3.09
N LEU A 186 9.75 -16.12 3.82
CA LEU A 186 9.11 -14.90 4.31
C LEU A 186 10.01 -14.10 5.26
N LEU A 187 10.71 -14.77 6.18
CA LEU A 187 11.68 -14.13 7.06
C LEU A 187 12.87 -13.56 6.29
N PHE A 188 13.34 -14.26 5.24
CA PHE A 188 14.40 -13.78 4.37
C PHE A 188 13.98 -12.52 3.61
N VAL A 189 12.79 -12.53 2.99
CA VAL A 189 12.22 -11.35 2.31
C VAL A 189 12.06 -10.18 3.30
N LYS A 190 11.52 -10.44 4.50
CA LYS A 190 11.41 -9.43 5.56
C LYS A 190 12.79 -8.88 5.97
N SER A 191 13.79 -9.74 6.14
CA SER A 191 15.14 -9.33 6.54
C SER A 191 15.84 -8.52 5.45
N CYS A 192 15.60 -8.82 4.17
CA CYS A 192 16.12 -8.07 3.04
C CYS A 192 15.52 -6.66 2.98
N PHE A 193 14.25 -6.53 3.36
CA PHE A 193 13.56 -5.24 3.43
C PHE A 193 13.99 -4.40 4.64
N ILE A 194 14.14 -5.01 5.82
CA ILE A 194 14.57 -4.32 7.05
C ILE A 194 16.03 -3.88 6.98
N ARG A 195 16.92 -4.69 6.42
CA ARG A 195 18.36 -4.35 6.28
C ARG A 195 18.60 -3.14 5.38
N LYS A 196 17.63 -2.76 4.53
CA LYS A 196 17.71 -1.57 3.67
C LYS A 196 17.26 -0.28 4.38
N GLY A 197 16.69 -0.39 5.59
CA GLY A 197 16.24 0.75 6.41
C GLY A 197 17.32 1.37 7.31
N GLU A 198 18.44 0.68 7.55
CA GLU A 198 19.53 1.18 8.40
C GLU A 198 20.65 1.88 7.63
N THR A 199 20.56 1.95 6.30
CA THR A 199 21.45 2.75 5.46
C THR A 199 20.68 3.88 4.80
N LYS A 200 20.31 4.90 5.57
CA LYS A 200 20.15 6.28 5.09
C LYS A 200 20.08 7.26 6.26
#